data_AF-A0A427A252-F1
#
_entry.id   AF-A0A427A252-F1
#
_cell.length_a   1.000
_cell.length_b   1.000
_cell.length_c   1.000
_cell.angle_alpha   90.00
_cell.angle_beta   90.00
_cell.angle_gamma   90.00
#
_symmetry.space_group_name_H-M   'P 1'
#
loop_
_entity.id
_entity.type
_entity.pdbx_description
1 polymer ?
#
loop_
_entity_poly.entity_id
_entity_poly.type
_entity_poly.pdbx_seq_one_letter_code
_entity_poly.pdbx_strand_id
1 'polypeptide(L)'
;MNDRDARRRFNLQDGDCPVFHGVYEFYQLYAGASISAARELTRGRFDIAINWSGGLHHARRSHASGFCYVNDVVLAILELHASGNSLPSVGRDATRRRVCYFYDPTMGNFYYGNGHPMKPHRVRMTHALLETYGLLNHMRVLRPIPAHERDFCRFHADDYIAFLRAADPSVGNNPATLRRFNIDDVECPIFHDLYKYCQLYAGASLSAAKQLNFDHYDIVINWSGGLHHAKKSMASGFCYVNDAVLAILSLLETRDFGSYFPGTGHIDDIGYDRGKYYAVNVPLDDGMDDESYLYVFKPVVAKAIEVFRPKAIVLQCGADSLSGDRLGSFNLSVRGHGECVKYMRSFNSDDDEDDGSDYQCDEDQEDTSESDE
;
A
#
# COMPACT_ATOMS: atom_id res chain seq x y z
N MET A 1 31.91 3.51 -39.33
CA MET A 1 32.25 2.27 -38.59
C MET A 1 32.38 1.18 -39.64
N ASN A 2 33.45 0.38 -39.64
CA ASN A 2 33.61 -0.67 -40.66
C ASN A 2 32.63 -1.83 -40.36
N ASP A 3 32.08 -2.49 -41.39
CA ASP A 3 31.00 -3.50 -41.25
C ASP A 3 31.41 -4.65 -40.30
N ARG A 4 32.70 -5.02 -40.32
CA ARG A 4 33.28 -6.01 -39.39
C ARG A 4 33.23 -5.59 -37.92
N ASP A 5 33.49 -4.32 -37.61
CA ASP A 5 33.47 -3.83 -36.23
C ASP A 5 32.04 -3.76 -35.69
N ALA A 6 31.07 -3.40 -36.55
CA ALA A 6 29.65 -3.42 -36.20
C ALA A 6 29.16 -4.85 -35.94
N ARG A 7 29.51 -5.81 -36.82
CA ARG A 7 29.12 -7.22 -36.64
C ARG A 7 29.65 -7.80 -35.34
N ARG A 8 30.93 -7.58 -35.03
CA ARG A 8 31.51 -8.02 -33.75
C ARG A 8 30.87 -7.30 -32.57
N ARG A 9 30.63 -5.99 -32.69
CA ARG A 9 29.98 -5.17 -31.65
C ARG A 9 28.54 -5.56 -31.39
N PHE A 10 27.80 -6.16 -32.33
CA PHE A 10 26.40 -6.55 -32.09
C PHE A 10 26.19 -8.06 -32.01
N ASN A 11 27.29 -8.83 -31.98
CA ASN A 11 27.31 -10.29 -32.03
C ASN A 11 26.63 -10.87 -33.29
N LEU A 12 26.74 -10.18 -34.42
CA LEU A 12 26.20 -10.60 -35.72
C LEU A 12 27.25 -11.37 -36.53
N GLN A 13 27.75 -12.44 -35.95
CA GLN A 13 28.86 -13.26 -36.47
C GLN A 13 28.43 -14.70 -36.69
N ASP A 14 29.20 -15.41 -37.52
CA ASP A 14 28.90 -16.79 -37.91
C ASP A 14 28.91 -17.70 -36.67
N GLY A 15 27.82 -18.45 -36.47
CA GLY A 15 27.62 -19.37 -35.34
C GLY A 15 26.37 -19.03 -34.52
N ASP A 16 26.41 -17.94 -33.75
CA ASP A 16 25.36 -17.60 -32.78
C ASP A 16 24.21 -16.79 -33.41
N CYS A 17 24.53 -15.70 -34.11
CA CYS A 17 23.56 -14.84 -34.78
C CYS A 17 24.08 -14.44 -36.18
N PRO A 18 24.06 -15.36 -37.15
CA PRO A 18 24.56 -15.12 -38.50
C PRO A 18 23.70 -14.16 -39.32
N VAL A 19 24.31 -13.17 -39.98
CA VAL A 19 23.57 -12.27 -40.88
C VAL A 19 23.14 -13.02 -42.14
N PHE A 20 21.84 -13.06 -42.43
CA PHE A 20 21.28 -13.63 -43.66
C PHE A 20 20.35 -12.64 -44.36
N HIS A 21 20.08 -12.90 -45.65
CA HIS A 21 19.17 -12.08 -46.44
C HIS A 21 17.74 -12.14 -45.88
N GLY A 22 17.15 -10.99 -45.55
CA GLY A 22 15.80 -10.92 -44.98
C GLY A 22 15.73 -10.97 -43.45
N VAL A 23 16.87 -10.94 -42.75
CA VAL A 23 16.92 -11.03 -41.28
C VAL A 23 16.11 -9.92 -40.62
N TYR A 24 16.13 -8.70 -41.16
CA TYR A 24 15.40 -7.57 -40.58
C TYR A 24 13.89 -7.79 -40.69
N GLU A 25 13.38 -8.12 -41.88
CA GLU A 25 11.97 -8.37 -42.15
C GLU A 25 11.45 -9.54 -41.33
N PHE A 26 12.25 -10.60 -41.20
CA PHE A 26 11.92 -11.77 -40.38
C PHE A 26 11.70 -11.37 -38.91
N TYR A 27 12.66 -10.70 -38.28
CA TYR A 27 12.52 -10.29 -36.87
C TYR A 27 11.56 -9.11 -36.66
N GLN A 28 11.30 -8.30 -37.69
CA GLN A 28 10.25 -7.28 -37.66
C GLN A 28 8.86 -7.92 -37.56
N LEU A 29 8.59 -9.00 -38.30
CA LEU A 29 7.32 -9.74 -38.21
C LEU A 29 7.16 -10.41 -36.84
N TYR A 30 8.21 -11.07 -36.34
CA TYR A 30 8.19 -11.73 -35.02
C TYR A 30 7.94 -10.74 -33.88
N ALA A 31 8.74 -9.67 -33.80
CA ALA A 31 8.57 -8.65 -32.78
C ALA A 31 7.24 -7.91 -32.94
N GLY A 32 6.83 -7.64 -34.19
CA GLY A 32 5.55 -7.01 -34.51
C GLY A 32 4.35 -7.83 -34.04
N ALA A 33 4.39 -9.16 -34.16
CA ALA A 33 3.35 -10.05 -33.65
C ALA A 33 3.24 -10.00 -32.12
N SER A 34 4.37 -10.05 -31.40
CA SER A 34 4.39 -9.95 -29.93
C SER A 34 3.90 -8.59 -29.42
N ILE A 35 4.29 -7.49 -30.07
CA ILE A 35 3.77 -6.14 -29.77
C ILE A 35 2.28 -6.04 -30.07
N SER A 36 1.83 -6.58 -31.20
CA SER A 36 0.41 -6.54 -31.59
C SER A 36 -0.44 -7.35 -30.61
N ALA A 37 -0.01 -8.54 -30.22
CA ALA A 37 -0.65 -9.34 -29.17
C ALA A 37 -0.77 -8.54 -27.86
N ALA A 38 0.31 -7.91 -27.40
CA ALA A 38 0.30 -7.03 -26.22
C ALA A 38 -0.68 -5.84 -26.39
N ARG A 39 -0.77 -5.25 -27.59
CA ARG A 39 -1.74 -4.18 -27.91
C ARG A 39 -3.18 -4.64 -27.85
N GLU A 40 -3.46 -5.85 -28.32
CA GLU A 40 -4.81 -6.42 -28.29
C GLU A 40 -5.28 -6.64 -26.85
N LEU A 41 -4.40 -7.17 -26.00
CA LEU A 41 -4.65 -7.34 -24.57
C LEU A 41 -4.87 -5.99 -23.88
N THR A 42 -4.01 -5.00 -24.14
CA THR A 42 -4.08 -3.69 -23.48
C THR A 42 -5.26 -2.84 -23.93
N ARG A 43 -5.79 -3.09 -25.12
CA ARG A 43 -7.05 -2.49 -25.60
C ARG A 43 -8.30 -3.21 -25.08
N GLY A 44 -8.14 -4.29 -24.33
CA GLY A 44 -9.26 -5.09 -23.80
C GLY A 44 -10.09 -5.75 -24.90
N ARG A 45 -9.53 -5.98 -26.10
CA ARG A 45 -10.26 -6.63 -27.20
C ARG A 45 -10.29 -8.14 -27.06
N PHE A 46 -9.35 -8.70 -26.32
CA PHE A 46 -9.19 -10.12 -26.05
C PHE A 46 -8.58 -10.31 -24.66
N ASP A 47 -8.97 -11.38 -23.96
CA ASP A 47 -8.41 -11.75 -22.65
C ASP A 47 -7.14 -12.59 -22.77
N ILE A 48 -7.00 -13.33 -23.87
CA ILE A 48 -5.89 -14.22 -24.15
C ILE A 48 -5.39 -13.92 -25.57
N ALA A 49 -4.09 -13.67 -25.70
CA ALA A 49 -3.41 -13.52 -26.97
C ALA A 49 -2.23 -14.50 -27.03
N ILE A 50 -2.14 -15.26 -28.12
CA ILE A 50 -1.12 -16.29 -28.30
C ILE A 50 -0.29 -15.94 -29.53
N ASN A 51 1.03 -15.83 -29.35
CA ASN A 51 1.99 -15.73 -30.44
C ASN A 51 2.95 -16.92 -30.42
N TRP A 52 2.63 -17.97 -31.17
CA TRP A 52 3.46 -19.17 -31.29
C TRP A 52 4.81 -18.93 -31.97
N SER A 53 4.93 -17.85 -32.72
CA SER A 53 6.19 -17.48 -33.37
C SER A 53 7.14 -16.72 -32.44
N GLY A 54 6.66 -16.07 -31.37
CA GLY A 54 7.47 -15.24 -30.50
C GLY A 54 8.30 -16.00 -29.44
N GLY A 55 8.78 -15.28 -28.43
CA GLY A 55 9.45 -15.85 -27.25
C GLY A 55 10.98 -15.83 -27.31
N LEU A 56 11.55 -14.97 -28.14
CA LEU A 56 12.98 -14.81 -28.32
C LEU A 56 13.54 -13.90 -27.22
N HIS A 57 14.14 -14.49 -26.20
CA HIS A 57 14.50 -13.79 -24.97
C HIS A 57 16.01 -13.60 -24.71
N HIS A 58 16.89 -14.15 -25.55
CA HIS A 58 18.34 -14.12 -25.31
C HIS A 58 19.01 -12.82 -25.77
N ALA A 59 18.35 -12.05 -26.65
CA ALA A 59 18.86 -10.77 -27.12
C ALA A 59 18.94 -9.75 -25.97
N ARG A 60 20.06 -9.01 -25.91
CA ARG A 60 20.29 -7.95 -24.91
C ARG A 60 20.07 -6.58 -25.56
N ARG A 61 19.98 -5.54 -24.73
CA ARG A 61 19.77 -4.14 -25.17
C ARG A 61 20.69 -3.69 -26.32
N SER A 62 21.92 -4.20 -26.38
CA SER A 62 22.91 -3.76 -27.35
C SER A 62 23.64 -4.87 -28.10
N HIS A 63 23.21 -6.13 -27.99
CA HIS A 63 23.86 -7.28 -28.66
C HIS A 63 22.85 -8.42 -28.87
N ALA A 64 22.88 -9.09 -30.03
CA ALA A 64 22.15 -10.33 -30.29
C ALA A 64 22.77 -11.51 -29.52
N SER A 65 22.01 -12.57 -29.25
CA SER A 65 22.55 -13.79 -28.65
C SER A 65 21.55 -14.95 -28.77
N GLY A 66 22.04 -16.19 -28.85
CA GLY A 66 21.23 -17.40 -28.84
C GLY A 66 20.17 -17.39 -29.93
N PHE A 67 20.55 -17.02 -31.16
CA PHE A 67 19.66 -16.83 -32.32
C PHE A 67 18.56 -15.76 -32.15
N CYS A 68 18.60 -14.98 -31.07
CA CYS A 68 17.69 -13.87 -30.81
C CYS A 68 18.38 -12.56 -31.20
N TYR A 69 17.87 -11.88 -32.23
CA TYR A 69 18.38 -10.57 -32.69
C TYR A 69 17.62 -9.43 -32.02
N VAL A 70 16.37 -9.69 -31.64
CA VAL A 70 15.47 -8.78 -30.94
C VAL A 70 14.87 -9.54 -29.76
N ASN A 71 14.71 -8.85 -28.63
CA ASN A 71 14.04 -9.40 -27.46
C ASN A 71 12.55 -9.02 -27.52
N ASP A 72 11.75 -9.82 -28.22
CA ASP A 72 10.34 -9.51 -28.45
C ASP A 72 9.50 -9.60 -27.17
N VAL A 73 9.90 -10.45 -26.22
CA VAL A 73 9.29 -10.53 -24.87
C VAL A 73 9.43 -9.20 -24.15
N VAL A 74 10.63 -8.59 -24.15
CA VAL A 74 10.84 -7.27 -23.57
C VAL A 74 10.02 -6.20 -24.27
N LEU A 75 9.91 -6.24 -25.61
CA LEU A 75 9.08 -5.29 -26.35
C LEU A 75 7.60 -5.44 -26.05
N ALA A 76 7.10 -6.67 -25.91
CA ALA A 76 5.73 -6.94 -25.47
C ALA A 76 5.49 -6.43 -24.03
N ILE A 77 6.41 -6.69 -23.10
CA ILE A 77 6.34 -6.16 -21.72
C ILE A 77 6.34 -4.63 -21.72
N LEU A 78 7.18 -3.99 -22.54
CA LEU A 78 7.22 -2.54 -22.66
C LEU A 78 5.92 -1.98 -23.23
N GLU A 79 5.31 -2.64 -24.22
CA GLU A 79 3.99 -2.25 -24.73
C GLU A 79 2.91 -2.41 -23.64
N LEU A 80 2.87 -3.56 -22.95
CA LEU A 80 1.98 -3.82 -21.80
C LEU A 80 2.16 -2.76 -20.68
N HIS A 81 3.40 -2.31 -20.46
CA HIS A 81 3.74 -1.32 -19.45
C HIS A 81 3.43 0.12 -19.90
N ALA A 82 3.70 0.47 -21.16
CA ALA A 82 3.48 1.81 -21.72
C ALA A 82 1.99 2.20 -21.77
N SER A 83 1.10 1.23 -21.94
CA SER A 83 -0.35 1.41 -21.78
C SER A 83 -0.80 1.61 -20.33
N GLY A 84 0.12 1.65 -19.37
CA GLY A 84 -0.19 1.92 -17.98
C GLY A 84 -1.02 0.81 -17.36
N ASN A 85 -0.55 -0.44 -17.47
CA ASN A 85 -1.00 -1.53 -16.61
C ASN A 85 -0.58 -1.25 -15.15
N SER A 86 -1.20 -0.23 -14.54
CA SER A 86 -1.93 -0.51 -13.31
C SER A 86 -2.77 -1.74 -13.66
N LEU A 87 -2.49 -2.87 -13.01
CA LEU A 87 -3.36 -4.04 -13.06
C LEU A 87 -4.81 -3.56 -13.22
N PRO A 88 -5.61 -4.10 -14.16
CA PRO A 88 -7.03 -3.80 -14.18
C PRO A 88 -7.52 -3.81 -12.74
N SER A 89 -8.24 -2.75 -12.39
CA SER A 89 -8.98 -2.69 -11.14
C SER A 89 -9.73 -4.01 -11.02
N VAL A 90 -9.25 -4.94 -10.19
CA VAL A 90 -9.93 -6.20 -9.88
C VAL A 90 -11.17 -5.97 -9.00
N GLY A 91 -11.71 -4.74 -8.98
CA GLY A 91 -13.11 -4.55 -8.65
C GLY A 91 -13.96 -5.09 -9.79
N ARG A 92 -15.11 -5.69 -9.48
CA ARG A 92 -16.04 -6.26 -10.47
C ARG A 92 -16.52 -5.26 -11.54
N ASP A 93 -16.26 -3.96 -11.35
CA ASP A 93 -16.72 -2.84 -12.18
C ASP A 93 -15.77 -2.39 -13.31
N ALA A 94 -14.53 -2.91 -13.37
CA ALA A 94 -13.51 -2.55 -14.37
C ALA A 94 -13.18 -1.04 -14.49
N THR A 95 -13.56 -0.19 -13.53
CA THR A 95 -13.33 1.26 -13.60
C THR A 95 -11.94 1.66 -13.06
N ARG A 96 -11.30 2.62 -13.72
CA ARG A 96 -10.02 3.18 -13.25
C ARG A 96 -10.28 4.10 -12.05
N ARG A 97 -9.83 3.69 -10.87
CA ARG A 97 -9.97 4.46 -9.62
C ARG A 97 -9.15 5.74 -9.64
N ARG A 98 -9.74 6.84 -9.17
CA ARG A 98 -9.14 8.16 -8.96
C ARG A 98 -8.32 8.12 -7.67
N VAL A 99 -7.00 8.17 -7.81
CA VAL A 99 -6.07 8.10 -6.68
C VAL A 99 -5.51 9.48 -6.35
N CYS A 100 -5.53 9.85 -5.08
CA CYS A 100 -4.84 11.02 -4.54
C CYS A 100 -3.76 10.60 -3.54
N TYR A 101 -2.61 11.27 -3.56
CA TYR A 101 -1.49 11.04 -2.65
C TYR A 101 -1.06 12.35 -1.99
N PHE A 102 -1.01 12.37 -0.66
CA PHE A 102 -0.57 13.52 0.12
C PHE A 102 0.93 13.46 0.42
N TYR A 103 1.63 14.54 0.10
CA TYR A 103 3.05 14.68 0.38
C TYR A 103 3.44 16.13 0.68
N ASP A 104 4.21 16.33 1.75
CA ASP A 104 4.92 17.58 2.01
C ASP A 104 6.44 17.34 1.91
N PRO A 105 7.17 18.11 1.07
CA PRO A 105 8.61 17.95 0.90
C PRO A 105 9.44 18.11 2.19
N THR A 106 8.92 18.82 3.18
CA THR A 106 9.59 19.06 4.47
C THR A 106 9.46 17.89 5.44
N MET A 107 8.53 16.95 5.21
CA MET A 107 8.30 15.78 6.09
C MET A 107 9.57 14.96 6.33
N GLY A 108 10.42 14.83 5.31
CA GLY A 108 11.69 14.09 5.44
C GLY A 108 12.79 14.80 6.22
N ASN A 109 12.58 16.03 6.70
CA ASN A 109 13.58 16.81 7.46
C ASN A 109 13.43 16.68 8.98
N PHE A 110 12.30 16.18 9.48
CA PHE A 110 12.13 15.99 10.93
C PHE A 110 13.04 14.88 11.44
N TYR A 111 13.60 15.09 12.63
CA TYR A 111 14.65 14.25 13.19
C TYR A 111 14.36 13.96 14.66
N TYR A 112 13.98 12.71 14.96
CA TYR A 112 13.64 12.26 16.31
C TYR A 112 14.83 12.27 17.28
N GLY A 113 16.07 12.26 16.77
CA GLY A 113 17.26 12.21 17.60
C GLY A 113 18.28 11.18 17.13
N ASN A 114 19.46 11.25 17.75
CA ASN A 114 20.55 10.33 17.46
C ASN A 114 20.18 8.92 17.94
N GLY A 115 20.46 7.90 17.12
CA GLY A 115 20.15 6.50 17.44
C GLY A 115 18.67 6.12 17.36
N HIS A 116 17.72 7.08 17.40
CA HIS A 116 16.29 6.79 17.42
C HIS A 116 15.81 6.05 16.16
N PRO A 117 15.00 4.97 16.25
CA PRO A 117 14.64 4.14 15.09
C PRO A 117 13.67 4.82 14.11
N MET A 118 12.74 5.66 14.59
CA MET A 118 11.82 6.40 13.72
C MET A 118 12.57 7.45 12.88
N LYS A 119 12.52 7.30 11.55
CA LYS A 119 13.14 8.22 10.58
C LYS A 119 12.09 8.76 9.60
N PRO A 120 11.53 9.98 9.81
CA PRO A 120 10.60 10.62 8.88
C PRO A 120 11.14 10.73 7.44
N HIS A 121 12.47 10.74 7.27
CA HIS A 121 13.14 10.65 5.97
C HIS A 121 12.64 9.51 5.06
N ARG A 122 12.16 8.38 5.63
CA ARG A 122 11.60 7.27 4.87
C ARG A 122 10.48 7.69 3.92
N VAL A 123 9.65 8.68 4.32
CA VAL A 123 8.56 9.22 3.50
C VAL A 123 9.09 9.93 2.25
N ARG A 124 10.22 10.66 2.37
CA ARG A 124 10.90 11.29 1.23
C ARG A 124 11.48 10.25 0.28
N MET A 125 12.06 9.18 0.82
CA MET A 125 12.58 8.08 0.00
C MET A 125 11.46 7.40 -0.77
N THR A 126 10.32 7.11 -0.14
CA THR A 126 9.13 6.57 -0.81
C THR A 126 8.67 7.50 -1.93
N HIS A 127 8.57 8.81 -1.69
CA HIS A 127 8.18 9.78 -2.72
C HIS A 127 9.12 9.75 -3.94
N ALA A 128 10.44 9.78 -3.71
CA ALA A 128 11.45 9.76 -4.78
C ALA A 128 11.40 8.46 -5.60
N LEU A 129 11.13 7.32 -4.95
CA LEU A 129 10.91 6.05 -5.65
C LEU A 129 9.64 6.10 -6.50
N LEU A 130 8.52 6.56 -5.95
CA LEU A 130 7.26 6.72 -6.70
C LEU A 130 7.44 7.63 -7.92
N GLU A 131 8.22 8.71 -7.80
CA GLU A 131 8.56 9.60 -8.91
C GLU A 131 9.38 8.88 -9.97
N THR A 132 10.44 8.19 -9.56
CA THR A 132 11.37 7.48 -10.46
C THR A 132 10.68 6.34 -11.23
N TYR A 133 9.76 5.63 -10.58
CA TYR A 133 8.93 4.61 -11.22
C TYR A 133 7.81 5.20 -12.10
N GLY A 134 7.67 6.52 -12.18
CA GLY A 134 6.63 7.19 -12.94
C GLY A 134 5.23 7.09 -12.33
N LEU A 135 5.10 6.53 -11.11
CA LEU A 135 3.82 6.28 -10.45
C LEU A 135 3.10 7.56 -10.07
N LEU A 136 3.84 8.65 -9.79
CA LEU A 136 3.24 9.98 -9.56
C LEU A 136 2.40 10.48 -10.75
N ASN A 137 2.66 10.02 -11.98
CA ASN A 137 1.88 10.39 -13.16
C ASN A 137 0.48 9.74 -13.18
N HIS A 138 0.25 8.74 -12.33
CA HIS A 138 -0.99 7.98 -12.27
C HIS A 138 -1.90 8.39 -11.10
N MET A 139 -1.49 9.37 -10.31
CA MET A 139 -2.24 9.86 -9.15
C MET A 139 -2.12 11.38 -9.02
N ARG A 140 -3.08 12.01 -8.35
CA ARG A 140 -2.97 13.42 -8.00
C ARG A 140 -2.10 13.57 -6.76
N VAL A 141 -0.96 14.24 -6.87
CA VAL A 141 -0.16 14.62 -5.70
C VAL A 141 -0.69 15.94 -5.12
N LEU A 142 -1.11 15.92 -3.86
CA LEU A 142 -1.59 17.10 -3.14
C LEU A 142 -0.68 17.40 -1.95
N ARG A 143 -0.55 18.69 -1.64
CA ARG A 143 0.12 19.13 -0.42
C ARG A 143 -0.90 19.19 0.72
N PRO A 144 -0.59 18.66 1.92
CA PRO A 144 -1.53 18.69 3.03
C PRO A 144 -1.70 20.10 3.58
N ILE A 145 -2.92 20.40 4.04
CA ILE A 145 -3.16 21.56 4.91
C ILE A 145 -2.75 21.13 6.33
N PRO A 146 -1.84 21.85 7.01
CA PRO A 146 -1.47 21.52 8.38
C PRO A 146 -2.69 21.50 9.30
N ALA A 147 -2.81 20.47 10.13
CA ALA A 147 -3.89 20.38 11.11
C ALA A 147 -3.82 21.56 12.10
N HIS A 148 -4.98 22.14 12.41
CA HIS A 148 -5.09 23.16 13.45
C HIS A 148 -5.29 22.50 14.82
N GLU A 149 -5.04 23.26 15.88
CA GLU A 149 -5.26 22.82 17.27
C GLU A 149 -6.68 22.27 17.49
N ARG A 150 -7.69 22.96 16.95
CA ARG A 150 -9.09 22.50 16.99
C ARG A 150 -9.30 21.12 16.37
N ASP A 151 -8.50 20.75 15.37
CA ASP A 151 -8.63 19.47 14.69
C ASP A 151 -8.08 18.36 15.59
N PHE A 152 -6.96 18.60 16.29
CA PHE A 152 -6.40 17.66 17.26
C PHE A 152 -7.32 17.44 18.46
N CYS A 153 -7.90 18.52 19.00
CA CYS A 153 -8.78 18.51 20.17
C CYS A 153 -10.13 17.78 19.93
N ARG A 154 -10.43 17.38 18.69
CA ARG A 154 -11.58 16.50 18.40
C ARG A 154 -11.45 15.14 19.09
N PHE A 155 -10.23 14.68 19.32
CA PHE A 155 -9.94 13.43 20.03
C PHE A 155 -9.05 13.66 21.25
N HIS A 156 -7.94 14.38 21.07
CA HIS A 156 -6.95 14.57 22.11
C HIS A 156 -7.41 15.58 23.17
N ALA A 157 -6.90 15.44 24.39
CA ALA A 157 -7.17 16.41 25.45
C ALA A 157 -6.50 17.76 25.16
N ASP A 158 -7.22 18.85 25.46
CA ASP A 158 -6.77 20.22 25.19
C ASP A 158 -5.43 20.53 25.86
N ASP A 159 -5.22 20.08 27.09
CA ASP A 159 -4.00 20.31 27.84
C ASP A 159 -2.79 19.54 27.29
N TYR A 160 -3.03 18.35 26.72
CA TYR A 160 -2.01 17.58 26.02
C TYR A 160 -1.59 18.26 24.70
N ILE A 161 -2.54 18.76 23.91
CA ILE A 161 -2.24 19.48 22.66
C ILE A 161 -1.58 20.82 22.93
N ALA A 162 -2.02 21.54 23.97
CA ALA A 162 -1.36 22.76 24.42
C ALA A 162 0.09 22.50 24.84
N PHE A 163 0.37 21.37 25.50
CA PHE A 163 1.73 20.93 25.79
C PHE A 163 2.53 20.67 24.52
N LEU A 164 2.03 19.84 23.58
CA LEU A 164 2.76 19.55 22.33
C LEU A 164 3.07 20.81 21.53
N ARG A 165 2.17 21.81 21.55
CA ARG A 165 2.36 23.10 20.90
C ARG A 165 3.48 23.94 21.52
N ALA A 166 3.67 23.83 22.83
CA ALA A 166 4.69 24.56 23.58
C ALA A 166 6.01 23.79 23.73
N ALA A 167 6.01 22.48 23.44
CA ALA A 167 7.15 21.60 23.60
C ALA A 167 8.28 21.98 22.63
N ASP A 168 9.43 22.32 23.19
CA ASP A 168 10.66 22.62 22.45
C ASP A 168 11.87 22.06 23.21
N PRO A 169 12.89 21.49 22.53
CA PRO A 169 14.07 20.93 23.20
C PRO A 169 14.88 21.95 24.02
N SER A 170 14.78 23.24 23.71
CA SER A 170 15.46 24.33 24.42
C SER A 170 14.72 24.78 25.69
N VAL A 171 13.48 24.34 25.88
CA VAL A 171 12.64 24.72 27.02
C VAL A 171 12.71 23.66 28.11
N GLY A 172 12.98 24.08 29.35
CA GLY A 172 12.91 23.19 30.50
C GLY A 172 11.48 22.73 30.77
N ASN A 173 11.18 21.48 30.47
CA ASN A 173 9.85 20.90 30.68
C ASN A 173 9.71 20.32 32.09
N ASN A 174 8.54 20.51 32.72
CA ASN A 174 8.27 19.98 34.05
C ASN A 174 8.28 18.43 34.02
N PRO A 175 9.12 17.75 34.82
CA PRO A 175 9.19 16.29 34.85
C PRO A 175 7.86 15.60 35.17
N ALA A 176 6.98 16.22 35.95
CA ALA A 176 5.65 15.67 36.23
C ALA A 176 4.76 15.68 34.98
N THR A 177 4.85 16.73 34.16
CA THR A 177 4.13 16.84 32.89
C THR A 177 4.66 15.82 31.87
N LEU A 178 5.99 15.67 31.76
CA LEU A 178 6.60 14.68 30.88
C LEU A 178 6.13 13.26 31.20
N ARG A 179 6.13 12.88 32.49
CA ARG A 179 5.58 11.58 32.93
C ARG A 179 4.09 11.44 32.63
N ARG A 180 3.30 12.49 32.88
CA ARG A 180 1.85 12.47 32.65
C ARG A 180 1.50 12.23 31.18
N PHE A 181 2.27 12.81 30.27
CA PHE A 181 2.03 12.74 28.83
C PHE A 181 2.87 11.67 28.11
N ASN A 182 3.62 10.88 28.87
CA ASN A 182 4.51 9.81 28.40
C ASN A 182 5.51 10.31 27.34
N ILE A 183 6.24 11.37 27.71
CA ILE A 183 7.29 11.99 26.90
C ILE A 183 8.63 11.70 27.58
N ASP A 184 9.58 11.14 26.84
CA ASP A 184 10.89 10.72 27.32
C ASP A 184 11.93 10.80 26.19
N ASP A 185 13.21 10.63 26.52
CA ASP A 185 14.30 10.73 25.54
C ASP A 185 14.51 9.44 24.70
N VAL A 186 13.68 8.41 24.90
CA VAL A 186 13.91 7.06 24.36
C VAL A 186 12.88 6.70 23.28
N GLU A 187 11.60 6.74 23.63
CA GLU A 187 10.47 6.36 22.79
C GLU A 187 9.79 7.60 22.20
N CYS A 188 9.51 8.63 22.99
CA CYS A 188 8.75 9.80 22.53
C CYS A 188 9.49 11.12 22.82
N PRO A 189 10.65 11.37 22.18
CA PRO A 189 11.49 12.55 22.45
C PRO A 189 10.89 13.86 21.95
N ILE A 190 11.13 14.93 22.71
CA ILE A 190 10.90 16.29 22.21
C ILE A 190 12.03 16.62 21.24
N PHE A 191 11.68 16.89 19.98
CA PHE A 191 12.61 17.35 18.95
C PHE A 191 12.14 18.66 18.33
N HIS A 192 13.04 19.33 17.60
CA HIS A 192 12.75 20.62 16.99
C HIS A 192 11.58 20.52 16.01
N ASP A 193 10.62 21.44 16.12
CA ASP A 193 9.39 21.46 15.30
C ASP A 193 8.48 20.22 15.49
N LEU A 194 8.51 19.56 16.66
CA LEU A 194 7.63 18.43 17.00
C LEU A 194 6.14 18.71 16.69
N TYR A 195 5.63 19.87 17.11
CA TYR A 195 4.24 20.23 16.85
C TYR A 195 3.94 20.29 15.35
N LYS A 196 4.83 20.92 14.57
CA LYS A 196 4.69 21.03 13.12
C LYS A 196 4.73 19.67 12.43
N TYR A 197 5.58 18.75 12.91
CA TYR A 197 5.57 17.35 12.46
C TYR A 197 4.17 16.74 12.63
N CYS A 198 3.57 16.89 13.81
CA CYS A 198 2.21 16.44 14.11
C CYS A 198 1.17 17.07 13.18
N GLN A 199 1.27 18.37 12.92
CA GLN A 199 0.33 19.08 12.05
C GLN A 199 0.37 18.56 10.61
N LEU A 200 1.54 18.22 10.09
CA LEU A 200 1.67 17.80 8.70
C LEU A 200 1.10 16.41 8.45
N TYR A 201 1.46 15.41 9.26
CA TYR A 201 0.96 14.05 9.01
C TYR A 201 -0.54 13.92 9.33
N ALA A 202 -1.01 14.57 10.41
CA ALA A 202 -2.44 14.56 10.75
C ALA A 202 -3.26 15.40 9.78
N GLY A 203 -2.73 16.54 9.35
CA GLY A 203 -3.34 17.39 8.32
C GLY A 203 -3.51 16.66 7.00
N ALA A 204 -2.55 15.82 6.62
CA ALA A 204 -2.66 14.93 5.47
C ALA A 204 -3.79 13.91 5.62
N SER A 205 -3.90 13.22 6.77
CA SER A 205 -4.97 12.24 7.02
C SER A 205 -6.36 12.89 7.08
N LEU A 206 -6.49 14.08 7.68
CA LEU A 206 -7.73 14.87 7.68
C LEU A 206 -8.11 15.36 6.28
N SER A 207 -7.14 15.85 5.50
CA SER A 207 -7.37 16.28 4.12
C SER A 207 -7.78 15.09 3.25
N ALA A 208 -7.17 13.93 3.45
CA ALA A 208 -7.50 12.68 2.79
C ALA A 208 -8.94 12.23 3.11
N ALA A 209 -9.33 12.24 4.39
CA ALA A 209 -10.71 11.94 4.80
C ALA A 209 -11.74 12.86 4.13
N LYS A 210 -11.44 14.16 4.04
CA LYS A 210 -12.31 15.13 3.33
C LYS A 210 -12.41 14.83 1.83
N GLN A 211 -11.31 14.44 1.18
CA GLN A 211 -11.35 14.06 -0.23
C GLN A 211 -12.25 12.85 -0.49
N LEU A 212 -12.27 11.87 0.43
CA LEU A 212 -13.19 10.73 0.37
C LEU A 212 -14.63 11.17 0.61
N ASN A 213 -14.90 11.96 1.66
CA ASN A 213 -16.27 12.39 2.01
C ASN A 213 -16.98 13.21 0.92
N PHE A 214 -16.24 13.92 0.08
CA PHE A 214 -16.80 14.71 -1.02
C PHE A 214 -16.81 13.94 -2.35
N ASP A 215 -16.49 12.64 -2.36
CA ASP A 215 -16.39 11.80 -3.56
C ASP A 215 -15.44 12.37 -4.63
N HIS A 216 -14.40 13.11 -4.21
CA HIS A 216 -13.41 13.67 -5.12
C HIS A 216 -12.44 12.60 -5.64
N TYR A 217 -12.13 11.61 -4.78
CA TYR A 217 -11.20 10.52 -5.06
C TYR A 217 -11.73 9.22 -4.47
N ASP A 218 -11.38 8.10 -5.12
CA ASP A 218 -11.79 6.77 -4.68
C ASP A 218 -10.75 6.13 -3.75
N ILE A 219 -9.49 6.54 -3.88
CA ILE A 219 -8.38 6.11 -3.04
C ILE A 219 -7.55 7.33 -2.64
N VAL A 220 -7.26 7.45 -1.35
CA VAL A 220 -6.38 8.49 -0.80
C VAL A 220 -5.22 7.84 -0.05
N ILE A 221 -4.01 8.35 -0.27
CA ILE A 221 -2.78 7.78 0.27
C ILE A 221 -2.06 8.86 1.10
N ASN A 222 -1.70 8.53 2.34
CA ASN A 222 -0.84 9.33 3.20
C ASN A 222 0.22 8.46 3.88
N TRP A 223 1.42 8.39 3.29
CA TRP A 223 2.53 7.62 3.87
C TRP A 223 3.18 8.26 5.09
N SER A 224 2.85 9.52 5.40
CA SER A 224 3.40 10.19 6.59
C SER A 224 2.62 9.91 7.87
N GLY A 225 1.35 9.49 7.73
CA GLY A 225 0.44 9.18 8.84
C GLY A 225 0.48 7.71 9.26
N GLY A 226 -0.61 7.26 9.88
CA GLY A 226 -0.72 5.91 10.43
C GLY A 226 -0.07 5.76 11.81
N LEU A 227 0.05 6.85 12.56
CA LEU A 227 0.66 6.90 13.89
C LEU A 227 -0.36 6.47 14.96
N HIS A 228 -0.64 5.17 14.99
CA HIS A 228 -1.77 4.58 15.70
C HIS A 228 -1.59 4.36 17.22
N HIS A 229 -0.38 4.50 17.76
CA HIS A 229 -0.14 4.23 19.18
C HIS A 229 -0.53 5.40 20.10
N ALA A 230 -0.63 6.62 19.56
CA ALA A 230 -0.97 7.82 20.32
C ALA A 230 -2.34 7.69 21.00
N LYS A 231 -2.41 8.09 22.28
CA LYS A 231 -3.61 8.02 23.12
C LYS A 231 -4.25 9.41 23.27
N LYS A 232 -5.43 9.47 23.87
CA LYS A 232 -6.17 10.74 24.09
C LYS A 232 -5.33 11.81 24.80
N SER A 233 -4.51 11.42 25.76
CA SER A 233 -3.73 12.36 26.58
C SER A 233 -2.27 11.97 26.75
N MET A 234 -1.74 11.06 25.93
CA MET A 234 -0.36 10.57 26.06
C MET A 234 0.22 10.15 24.71
N ALA A 235 1.52 10.37 24.53
CA ALA A 235 2.30 9.78 23.45
C ALA A 235 2.61 8.30 23.76
N SER A 236 2.87 7.50 22.74
CA SER A 236 3.30 6.11 22.89
C SER A 236 3.79 5.60 21.53
N GLY A 237 4.78 4.69 21.51
CA GLY A 237 5.24 4.02 20.30
C GLY A 237 5.66 4.99 19.19
N PHE A 238 6.46 6.01 19.53
CA PHE A 238 6.88 7.08 18.61
C PHE A 238 5.75 8.01 18.13
N CYS A 239 4.51 7.82 18.59
CA CYS A 239 3.30 8.52 18.12
C CYS A 239 2.82 9.57 19.15
N TYR A 240 2.62 10.81 18.72
CA TYR A 240 2.14 11.91 19.56
C TYR A 240 0.66 12.23 19.33
N VAL A 241 0.26 12.35 18.06
CA VAL A 241 -1.14 12.55 17.64
C VAL A 241 -1.61 11.35 16.83
N ASN A 242 -2.83 10.86 17.11
CA ASN A 242 -3.43 9.73 16.41
C ASN A 242 -4.21 10.21 15.17
N ASP A 243 -3.52 10.32 14.04
CA ASP A 243 -4.11 10.83 12.81
C ASP A 243 -5.16 9.89 12.21
N ALA A 244 -5.06 8.58 12.47
CA ALA A 244 -6.06 7.61 12.05
C ALA A 244 -7.41 7.87 12.74
N VAL A 245 -7.41 8.07 14.06
CA VAL A 245 -8.63 8.43 14.80
C VAL A 245 -9.20 9.75 14.29
N LEU A 246 -8.37 10.76 14.05
CA LEU A 246 -8.82 12.05 13.52
C LEU A 246 -9.43 11.92 12.11
N ALA A 247 -8.83 11.11 11.24
CA ALA A 247 -9.36 10.82 9.91
C ALA A 247 -10.69 10.07 9.99
N ILE A 248 -10.81 9.05 10.84
CA ILE A 248 -12.06 8.32 11.07
C ILE A 248 -13.13 9.27 11.57
N LEU A 249 -12.85 10.12 12.57
CA LEU A 249 -13.79 11.12 13.04
C LEU A 249 -14.22 12.07 11.92
N SER A 250 -13.32 12.43 11.00
CA SER A 250 -13.68 13.27 9.85
C SER A 250 -14.53 12.53 8.82
N LEU A 251 -14.24 11.25 8.54
CA LEU A 251 -15.12 10.40 7.72
C LEU A 251 -16.52 10.30 8.33
N LEU A 252 -16.59 10.22 9.67
CA LEU A 252 -17.83 10.21 10.42
C LEU A 252 -18.52 11.59 10.48
N GLU A 253 -17.91 12.73 10.15
CA GLU A 253 -18.62 14.05 10.22
C GLU A 253 -19.85 14.13 9.31
N THR A 254 -19.96 13.27 8.31
CA THR A 254 -21.15 13.16 7.44
C THR A 254 -22.22 12.22 8.01
N ARG A 255 -21.99 11.57 9.15
CA ARG A 255 -22.85 10.52 9.73
C ARG A 255 -22.85 10.52 11.27
N ASP A 256 -24.01 10.26 11.87
CA ASP A 256 -24.19 10.36 13.32
C ASP A 256 -23.63 9.11 14.04
N PHE A 257 -22.36 9.13 14.51
CA PHE A 257 -21.77 8.04 15.31
C PHE A 257 -20.78 8.53 16.37
N GLY A 258 -20.86 7.92 17.55
CA GLY A 258 -20.10 8.26 18.77
C GLY A 258 -18.63 7.79 18.78
N SER A 259 -17.88 8.30 19.77
CA SER A 259 -16.41 8.23 19.93
C SER A 259 -15.83 6.83 20.26
N TYR A 260 -14.59 6.52 19.82
CA TYR A 260 -13.87 5.26 20.12
C TYR A 260 -12.37 5.43 20.52
N PHE A 261 -11.83 4.41 21.21
CA PHE A 261 -10.59 4.29 22.02
C PHE A 261 -9.47 3.52 21.26
N PRO A 262 -8.20 3.44 21.73
CA PRO A 262 -7.73 2.08 22.06
C PRO A 262 -6.66 2.00 23.18
N GLY A 263 -6.77 0.95 23.99
CA GLY A 263 -5.81 0.64 25.06
C GLY A 263 -5.56 -0.87 25.25
N THR A 264 -5.73 -1.69 24.20
CA THR A 264 -5.75 -3.17 24.26
C THR A 264 -5.55 -3.80 22.85
N GLY A 265 -5.43 -5.13 22.77
CA GLY A 265 -5.23 -5.92 21.53
C GLY A 265 -5.22 -7.45 21.70
N HIS A 266 -5.78 -7.96 22.82
CA HIS A 266 -5.88 -9.41 23.09
C HIS A 266 -7.09 -10.01 22.35
N ILE A 267 -7.15 -11.34 22.18
CA ILE A 267 -8.29 -12.00 21.53
C ILE A 267 -9.65 -11.70 22.22
N ASP A 268 -9.63 -11.48 23.54
CA ASP A 268 -10.82 -11.15 24.32
C ASP A 268 -11.19 -9.66 24.31
N ASP A 269 -10.32 -8.83 23.74
CA ASP A 269 -10.63 -7.41 23.56
C ASP A 269 -11.54 -7.23 22.34
N ILE A 270 -12.84 -7.31 22.61
CA ILE A 270 -13.90 -7.21 21.60
C ILE A 270 -14.61 -5.85 21.64
N GLY A 271 -14.04 -4.85 22.33
CA GLY A 271 -14.69 -3.56 22.57
C GLY A 271 -15.71 -3.57 23.71
N TYR A 272 -16.26 -2.39 24.03
CA TYR A 272 -17.12 -2.17 25.20
C TYR A 272 -18.42 -1.44 24.82
N ASP A 273 -19.47 -1.58 25.63
CA ASP A 273 -20.80 -1.00 25.43
C ASP A 273 -21.32 -1.17 23.99
N ARG A 274 -21.66 -0.06 23.32
CA ARG A 274 -22.13 -0.04 21.92
C ARG A 274 -21.07 -0.51 20.92
N GLY A 275 -19.80 -0.48 21.31
CA GLY A 275 -18.66 -0.96 20.50
C GLY A 275 -18.28 -2.42 20.79
N LYS A 276 -19.02 -3.14 21.64
CA LYS A 276 -18.80 -4.57 21.84
C LYS A 276 -19.10 -5.33 20.54
N TYR A 277 -18.17 -6.21 20.15
CA TYR A 277 -18.10 -6.92 18.86
C TYR A 277 -17.74 -6.05 17.65
N TYR A 278 -17.39 -4.78 17.85
CA TYR A 278 -16.88 -3.90 16.78
C TYR A 278 -15.36 -3.73 16.83
N ALA A 279 -14.68 -4.43 17.73
CA ALA A 279 -13.23 -4.59 17.73
C ALA A 279 -12.90 -6.06 17.42
N VAL A 280 -12.09 -6.28 16.40
CA VAL A 280 -11.58 -7.61 16.02
C VAL A 280 -10.07 -7.56 16.13
N ASN A 281 -9.52 -8.36 17.05
CA ASN A 281 -8.08 -8.49 17.27
C ASN A 281 -7.64 -9.90 16.86
N VAL A 282 -6.59 -9.99 16.04
CA VAL A 282 -5.99 -11.26 15.62
C VAL A 282 -4.58 -11.30 16.19
N PRO A 283 -4.35 -11.90 17.37
CA PRO A 283 -3.00 -12.11 17.88
C PRO A 283 -2.28 -13.09 16.96
N LEU A 284 -1.04 -12.75 16.59
CA LEU A 284 -0.22 -13.51 15.67
C LEU A 284 1.16 -13.72 16.30
N ASP A 285 1.73 -14.90 16.07
CA ASP A 285 3.06 -15.26 16.57
C ASP A 285 4.18 -14.67 15.68
N ASP A 286 5.40 -14.66 16.22
CA ASP A 286 6.58 -14.21 15.49
C ASP A 286 6.86 -15.07 14.24
N GLY A 287 7.54 -14.48 13.26
CA GLY A 287 8.02 -15.19 12.08
C GLY A 287 6.97 -15.48 11.02
N MET A 288 5.75 -14.94 11.13
CA MET A 288 4.70 -15.05 10.12
C MET A 288 5.22 -14.73 8.71
N ASP A 289 5.03 -15.68 7.81
CA ASP A 289 5.36 -15.56 6.40
C ASP A 289 4.13 -15.14 5.56
N ASP A 290 4.37 -14.89 4.27
CA ASP A 290 3.34 -14.40 3.35
C ASP A 290 2.12 -15.33 3.29
N GLU A 291 2.33 -16.64 3.25
CA GLU A 291 1.27 -17.63 3.08
C GLU A 291 0.40 -17.70 4.34
N SER A 292 1.04 -17.82 5.50
CA SER A 292 0.36 -17.90 6.79
C SER A 292 -0.41 -16.62 7.08
N TYR A 293 0.17 -15.46 6.78
CA TYR A 293 -0.48 -14.17 7.04
C TYR A 293 -1.71 -13.98 6.16
N LEU A 294 -1.61 -14.30 4.86
CA LEU A 294 -2.73 -14.19 3.94
C LEU A 294 -3.82 -15.23 4.19
N TYR A 295 -3.47 -16.41 4.69
CA TYR A 295 -4.42 -17.46 5.09
C TYR A 295 -5.36 -16.97 6.19
N VAL A 296 -4.88 -16.15 7.13
CA VAL A 296 -5.71 -15.56 8.19
C VAL A 296 -6.33 -14.24 7.76
N PHE A 297 -5.56 -13.35 7.12
CA PHE A 297 -6.00 -12.01 6.75
C PHE A 297 -7.25 -12.01 5.86
N LYS A 298 -7.24 -12.80 4.78
CA LYS A 298 -8.33 -12.76 3.79
C LYS A 298 -9.67 -13.20 4.37
N PRO A 299 -9.81 -14.37 5.03
CA PRO A 299 -11.09 -14.80 5.58
C PRO A 299 -11.61 -13.88 6.68
N VAL A 300 -10.74 -13.40 7.58
CA VAL A 300 -11.15 -12.51 8.69
C VAL A 300 -11.66 -11.18 8.14
N VAL A 301 -10.94 -10.57 7.20
CA VAL A 301 -11.35 -9.32 6.56
C VAL A 301 -12.62 -9.49 5.75
N ALA A 302 -12.73 -10.57 4.95
CA ALA A 302 -13.94 -10.86 4.18
C ALA A 302 -15.18 -10.90 5.08
N LYS A 303 -15.08 -11.65 6.19
CA LYS A 303 -16.17 -11.77 7.16
C LYS A 303 -16.47 -10.44 7.85
N ALA A 304 -15.43 -9.68 8.22
CA ALA A 304 -15.61 -8.36 8.82
C ALA A 304 -16.34 -7.41 7.86
N ILE A 305 -16.00 -7.40 6.57
CA ILE A 305 -16.67 -6.57 5.55
C ILE A 305 -18.10 -7.05 5.32
N GLU A 306 -18.33 -8.35 5.17
CA GLU A 306 -19.65 -8.95 5.01
C GLU A 306 -20.60 -8.56 6.15
N VAL A 307 -20.13 -8.65 7.40
CA VAL A 307 -20.94 -8.38 8.60
C VAL A 307 -21.10 -6.88 8.87
N PHE A 308 -20.01 -6.11 8.80
CA PHE A 308 -20.01 -4.69 9.14
C PHE A 308 -20.54 -3.80 8.02
N ARG A 309 -20.43 -4.25 6.76
CA ARG A 309 -20.78 -3.51 5.53
C ARG A 309 -20.29 -2.06 5.55
N PRO A 310 -18.96 -1.85 5.67
CA PRO A 310 -18.39 -0.51 5.76
C PRO A 310 -18.63 0.28 4.48
N LYS A 311 -18.92 1.58 4.62
CA LYS A 311 -18.99 2.52 3.49
C LYS A 311 -17.65 3.16 3.14
N ALA A 312 -16.67 3.02 4.03
CA ALA A 312 -15.31 3.51 3.84
C ALA A 312 -14.37 2.60 4.61
N ILE A 313 -13.19 2.37 4.03
CA ILE A 313 -12.15 1.52 4.62
C ILE A 313 -10.91 2.37 4.85
N VAL A 314 -10.38 2.33 6.08
CA VAL A 314 -9.08 2.89 6.42
C VAL A 314 -8.13 1.74 6.66
N LEU A 315 -7.17 1.55 5.75
CA LEU A 315 -6.12 0.54 5.87
C LEU A 315 -4.81 1.18 6.32
N GLN A 316 -4.32 0.80 7.50
CA GLN A 316 -2.98 1.15 7.95
C GLN A 316 -2.00 0.10 7.40
N CYS A 317 -0.91 0.58 6.80
CA CYS A 317 0.08 -0.23 6.08
C CYS A 317 1.44 -0.15 6.76
N GLY A 318 1.52 -0.55 8.03
CA GLY A 318 2.75 -0.57 8.81
C GLY A 318 3.81 -1.46 8.18
N ALA A 319 4.96 -0.88 7.81
CA ALA A 319 6.03 -1.60 7.13
C ALA A 319 6.99 -2.35 8.08
N ASP A 320 6.76 -2.25 9.39
CA ASP A 320 7.52 -2.97 10.42
C ASP A 320 7.20 -4.47 10.46
N SER A 321 6.09 -4.90 9.86
CA SER A 321 5.81 -6.32 9.65
C SER A 321 6.67 -6.98 8.57
N LEU A 322 7.49 -6.22 7.84
CA LEU A 322 8.33 -6.75 6.77
C LEU A 322 9.56 -7.49 7.32
N SER A 323 9.97 -8.53 6.59
CA SER A 323 11.18 -9.28 6.87
C SER A 323 12.41 -8.38 6.95
N GLY A 324 13.18 -8.52 8.02
CA GLY A 324 14.39 -7.75 8.28
C GLY A 324 14.16 -6.34 8.83
N ASP A 325 12.94 -6.02 9.28
CA ASP A 325 12.71 -4.82 10.08
C ASP A 325 13.56 -4.83 11.37
N ARG A 326 13.87 -3.64 11.89
CA ARG A 326 14.76 -3.49 13.06
C ARG A 326 14.04 -3.75 14.39
N LEU A 327 12.71 -3.67 14.40
CA LEU A 327 11.87 -3.77 15.60
C LEU A 327 10.83 -4.88 15.45
N GLY A 328 10.24 -5.04 14.27
CA GLY A 328 9.26 -6.08 14.01
C GLY A 328 9.87 -7.47 13.91
N SER A 329 9.08 -8.49 14.26
CA SER A 329 9.47 -9.89 14.36
C SER A 329 8.89 -10.78 13.25
N PHE A 330 8.23 -10.19 12.24
CA PHE A 330 7.58 -10.92 11.15
C PHE A 330 8.51 -11.13 9.96
N ASN A 331 8.11 -12.04 9.06
CA ASN A 331 8.88 -12.42 7.88
C ASN A 331 8.13 -12.16 6.57
N LEU A 332 7.31 -11.10 6.52
CA LEU A 332 6.55 -10.78 5.31
C LEU A 332 7.45 -10.18 4.23
N SER A 333 7.23 -10.58 3.00
CA SER A 333 7.80 -9.90 1.84
C SER A 333 6.98 -8.65 1.50
N VAL A 334 7.58 -7.74 0.72
CA VAL A 334 6.87 -6.59 0.13
C VAL A 334 5.68 -7.07 -0.72
N ARG A 335 5.80 -8.23 -1.36
CA ARG A 335 4.73 -8.82 -2.15
C ARG A 335 3.58 -9.29 -1.27
N GLY A 336 3.83 -10.03 -0.19
CA GLY A 336 2.80 -10.48 0.75
C GLY A 336 2.05 -9.31 1.38
N HIS A 337 2.80 -8.31 1.89
CA HIS A 337 2.21 -7.09 2.42
C HIS A 337 1.41 -6.29 1.36
N GLY A 338 1.88 -6.25 0.11
CA GLY A 338 1.17 -5.64 -1.02
C GLY A 338 -0.11 -6.37 -1.42
N GLU A 339 -0.18 -7.70 -1.24
CA GLU A 339 -1.40 -8.48 -1.50
C GLU A 339 -2.53 -8.10 -0.54
N CYS A 340 -2.23 -7.69 0.70
CA CYS A 340 -3.24 -7.15 1.62
C CYS A 340 -3.92 -5.89 1.04
N VAL A 341 -3.12 -4.94 0.53
CA VAL A 341 -3.63 -3.71 -0.10
C VAL A 341 -4.46 -4.04 -1.35
N LYS A 342 -3.98 -4.97 -2.18
CA LYS A 342 -4.68 -5.43 -3.38
C LYS A 342 -6.01 -6.12 -3.05
N TYR A 343 -6.06 -6.89 -1.97
CA TYR A 343 -7.27 -7.53 -1.47
C TYR A 343 -8.28 -6.51 -0.92
N MET A 344 -7.84 -5.57 -0.09
CA MET A 344 -8.74 -4.51 0.40
C MET A 344 -9.35 -3.69 -0.74
N ARG A 345 -8.58 -3.46 -1.82
CA ARG A 345 -9.06 -2.76 -3.02
C ARG A 345 -10.21 -3.49 -3.74
N SER A 346 -10.36 -4.80 -3.63
CA SER A 346 -11.38 -5.54 -4.40
C SER A 346 -12.81 -5.36 -3.89
N PHE A 347 -13.01 -4.82 -2.69
CA PHE A 347 -14.34 -4.69 -2.06
C PHE A 347 -15.13 -3.44 -2.47
N ASN A 348 -14.61 -2.59 -3.36
CA ASN A 348 -15.14 -1.25 -3.62
C ASN A 348 -16.11 -1.15 -4.82
N SER A 349 -16.78 -2.24 -5.21
CA SER A 349 -17.80 -2.22 -6.26
C SER A 349 -19.17 -1.91 -5.64
N ASP A 350 -19.67 -0.70 -5.89
CA ASP A 350 -21.08 -0.36 -5.74
C ASP A 350 -21.90 -1.33 -6.62
N ASP A 351 -22.43 -2.39 -6.02
CA ASP A 351 -23.62 -3.17 -6.40
C ASP A 351 -23.64 -4.43 -5.50
N ASP A 352 -23.96 -4.22 -4.21
CA ASP A 352 -24.48 -5.28 -3.34
C ASP A 352 -25.97 -5.51 -3.69
N GLU A 353 -26.26 -5.91 -4.93
CA GLU A 353 -27.49 -6.66 -5.24
C GLU A 353 -27.10 -8.13 -5.39
N ASP A 354 -27.34 -8.85 -4.29
CA ASP A 354 -27.83 -10.25 -4.24
C ASP A 354 -27.25 -11.22 -5.28
N ASP A 355 -26.24 -12.01 -4.90
CA ASP A 355 -26.26 -13.43 -5.27
C ASP A 355 -25.48 -14.28 -4.24
N GLY A 356 -26.23 -15.15 -3.58
CA GLY A 356 -25.89 -16.55 -3.37
C GLY A 356 -24.48 -16.88 -2.89
N SER A 357 -24.38 -17.22 -1.61
CA SER A 357 -23.38 -18.15 -1.09
C SER A 357 -23.21 -19.36 -2.02
N ASP A 358 -22.00 -19.55 -2.56
CA ASP A 358 -21.55 -20.88 -3.02
C ASP A 358 -20.13 -21.13 -2.50
N TYR A 359 -20.08 -21.53 -1.23
CA TYR A 359 -18.99 -22.34 -0.71
C TYR A 359 -19.52 -23.78 -0.68
N GLN A 360 -19.41 -24.50 -1.79
CA GLN A 360 -19.47 -25.95 -1.76
C GLN A 360 -18.19 -26.44 -1.05
N CYS A 361 -18.35 -26.75 0.24
CA CYS A 361 -17.48 -27.69 0.91
C CYS A 361 -17.71 -29.06 0.26
N ASP A 362 -16.66 -29.60 -0.37
CA ASP A 362 -16.58 -31.02 -0.66
C ASP A 362 -16.55 -31.78 0.68
N GLU A 363 -17.71 -32.29 1.09
CA GLU A 363 -17.78 -33.32 2.14
C GLU A 363 -17.80 -34.71 1.49
N ASP A 364 -16.86 -35.51 1.98
CA ASP A 364 -16.62 -36.92 1.72
C ASP A 364 -17.90 -37.75 1.59
N GLN A 365 -18.10 -38.39 0.43
CA GLN A 365 -19.01 -39.54 0.33
C GLN A 365 -18.27 -40.78 0.85
N GLU A 366 -18.46 -41.07 2.13
CA GLU A 366 -18.19 -42.39 2.68
C GLU A 366 -19.17 -43.41 2.11
N ASP A 367 -18.58 -44.47 1.59
CA ASP A 367 -19.17 -45.69 1.07
C ASP A 367 -19.76 -46.50 2.25
N THR A 368 -21.08 -46.51 2.40
CA THR A 368 -21.78 -47.47 3.27
C THR A 368 -22.73 -48.30 2.44
N SER A 369 -22.23 -49.44 1.97
CA SER A 369 -23.04 -50.59 1.64
C SER A 369 -23.63 -51.20 2.93
N GLU A 370 -24.94 -51.08 3.12
CA GLU A 370 -25.68 -51.97 4.01
C GLU A 370 -26.80 -52.67 3.25
N SER A 371 -26.88 -53.97 3.55
CA SER A 371 -27.77 -54.99 3.07
C SER A 371 -29.15 -54.92 3.71
N ASP A 372 -30.06 -55.73 3.16
CA ASP A 372 -31.32 -56.24 3.75
C ASP A 372 -32.59 -55.39 3.55
N GLU A 373 -33.35 -55.64 2.47
CA GLU A 373 -34.48 -56.61 2.43
C GLU A 373 -35.01 -56.80 1.00
#